data_AF-A0A484ZU35-F1
#
_entry.id   AF-A0A484ZU35-F1
#
_cell.length_a   1.000
_cell.length_b   1.000
_cell.length_c   1.000
_cell.angle_alpha   90.00
_cell.angle_beta   90.00
_cell.angle_gamma   90.00
#
_symmetry.space_group_name_H-M   'P 1'
#
loop_
_entity.id
_entity.type
_entity.pdbx_description
1 polymer ?
#
loop_
_entity_poly.entity_id
_entity_poly.type
_entity_poly.pdbx_seq_one_letter_code
_entity_poly.pdbx_strand_id
1 'polypeptide(L)'
;MLVYSRRQQQALAKRLPETPVELAMTYGSPSIKQALASLKSQQVNRLVVLPLYPQYSCSTTAAVWDALAAEFRQTRDLPQVVFIRDYAEHPFVY
;
A
#
# COMPACT_ATOMS: atom_id res chain seq x y z
N MET A 1 11.10 -5.64 -13.49
CA MET A 1 10.09 -4.78 -12.85
C MET A 1 10.25 -4.64 -11.32
N LEU A 2 10.65 -5.68 -10.57
CA LEU A 2 10.85 -5.62 -9.10
C LEU A 2 11.90 -4.60 -8.59
N VAL A 3 12.89 -4.27 -9.42
CA VAL A 3 14.00 -3.36 -9.05
C VAL A 3 13.55 -1.90 -8.90
N TYR A 4 12.57 -1.45 -9.70
CA TYR A 4 12.04 -0.08 -9.61
C TYR A 4 11.18 0.12 -8.36
N SER A 5 10.36 -0.87 -8.00
CA SER A 5 9.50 -0.84 -6.80
C SER A 5 10.31 -0.80 -5.50
N ARG A 6 11.44 -1.51 -5.41
CA ARG A 6 12.33 -1.43 -4.24
C ARG A 6 13.01 -0.07 -4.08
N ARG A 7 13.41 0.58 -5.18
CA ARG A 7 14.03 1.92 -5.11
C ARG A 7 13.03 2.97 -4.63
N GLN A 8 11.77 2.88 -5.06
CA GLN A 8 10.71 3.76 -4.58
C GLN A 8 10.38 3.53 -3.10
N GLN A 9 10.30 2.27 -2.66
CA GLN A 9 10.15 1.95 -1.24
C GLN A 9 11.29 2.56 -0.40
N GLN A 10 12.53 2.42 -0.84
CA GLN A 10 13.70 2.97 -0.12
C GLN A 10 13.70 4.50 -0.08
N ALA A 11 13.30 5.16 -1.17
CA ALA A 11 13.18 6.61 -1.20
C ALA A 11 12.05 7.12 -0.28
N LEU A 12 10.93 6.39 -0.22
CA LEU A 12 9.80 6.73 0.65
C LEU A 12 10.17 6.51 2.13
N ALA A 13 10.78 5.37 2.45
CA ALA A 13 11.25 5.06 3.81
C ALA A 13 12.31 6.06 4.31
N LYS A 14 13.18 6.57 3.42
CA LYS A 14 14.12 7.65 3.76
C LYS A 14 13.44 8.99 4.05
N ARG A 15 12.30 9.27 3.42
CA ARG A 15 11.53 10.51 3.62
C ARG A 15 10.54 10.42 4.77
N LEU A 16 10.13 9.22 5.17
CA LEU A 16 9.22 8.95 6.28
C LEU A 16 9.84 7.95 7.27
N PRO A 17 10.89 8.33 8.03
CA PRO A 17 11.60 7.43 8.93
C PRO A 17 10.74 6.88 10.08
N GLU A 18 9.65 7.57 10.43
CA GLU A 18 8.74 7.19 11.52
C GLU A 18 7.50 6.42 11.04
N THR A 19 7.35 6.21 9.72
CA THR A 19 6.18 5.51 9.16
C THR A 19 6.61 4.18 8.56
N PRO A 20 6.06 3.04 9.02
CA PRO A 20 6.39 1.74 8.45
C PRO A 20 5.83 1.62 7.02
N VAL A 21 6.72 1.29 6.08
CA VAL A 21 6.40 1.17 4.65
C VAL A 21 6.61 -0.28 4.20
N GLU A 22 5.50 -0.94 3.90
CA GLU A 22 5.49 -2.30 3.35
C GLU A 22 5.15 -2.30 1.86
N LEU A 23 5.79 -3.19 1.10
CA LEU A 23 5.42 -3.46 -0.28
C LEU A 23 4.41 -4.60 -0.33
N ALA A 24 3.40 -4.45 -1.19
CA ALA A 24 2.41 -5.47 -1.44
C ALA A 24 2.14 -5.59 -2.94
N MET A 25 1.99 -6.83 -3.41
CA MET A 25 1.59 -7.15 -4.77
C MET A 25 0.20 -7.80 -4.77
N THR A 26 -0.66 -7.39 -5.71
CA THR A 26 -1.97 -8.03 -5.93
C THR A 26 -1.82 -9.46 -6.44
N TYR A 27 -0.83 -9.68 -7.33
CA TYR A 27 -0.45 -10.99 -7.86
C TYR A 27 1.06 -11.15 -7.70
N GLY A 28 1.51 -11.65 -6.53
CA GLY A 28 2.94 -11.84 -6.28
C GLY A 28 3.31 -11.89 -4.80
N SER A 29 4.63 -11.95 -4.54
CA SER A 29 5.23 -11.89 -3.21
C SER A 29 6.18 -10.69 -3.13
N PRO A 30 6.09 -9.83 -2.10
CA PRO A 30 5.22 -9.93 -0.92
C PRO A 30 3.73 -9.68 -1.22
N SER A 31 2.85 -10.46 -0.59
CA SER A 31 1.40 -10.34 -0.79
C SER A 31 0.76 -9.28 0.13
N ILE A 32 -0.42 -8.77 -0.24
CA ILE A 32 -1.19 -7.82 0.60
C ILE A 32 -1.39 -8.37 2.02
N LYS A 33 -1.68 -9.66 2.16
CA LYS A 33 -1.85 -10.32 3.45
C LYS A 33 -0.59 -10.24 4.32
N GLN A 34 0.58 -10.52 3.75
CA GLN A 34 1.85 -10.48 4.48
C GLN A 34 2.20 -9.05 4.91
N ALA A 35 1.99 -8.08 4.02
CA ALA A 35 2.20 -6.67 4.33
C ALA A 35 1.27 -6.20 5.46
N LEU A 36 -0.03 -6.54 5.41
CA LEU A 36 -0.97 -6.21 6.47
C LEU A 36 -0.61 -6.87 7.81
N ALA A 37 -0.17 -8.13 7.79
CA ALA A 37 0.27 -8.81 9.01
C ALA A 37 1.50 -8.13 9.64
N SER A 38 2.46 -7.69 8.82
CA SER A 38 3.63 -6.92 9.28
C SER A 38 3.25 -5.55 9.84
N LEU A 39 2.29 -4.85 9.22
CA LEU A 39 1.81 -3.56 9.74
C LEU A 39 0.98 -3.73 11.01
N LYS A 40 0.19 -4.80 11.12
CA LYS A 40 -0.57 -5.11 12.34
C LYS A 40 0.34 -5.44 13.53
N SER A 41 1.43 -6.18 13.32
CA SER A 41 2.39 -6.46 14.40
C SER A 41 3.08 -5.18 14.92
N GLN A 42 3.12 -4.14 14.10
CA GLN A 42 3.61 -2.80 14.43
C GLN A 42 2.53 -1.88 15.01
N GLN A 43 1.34 -2.40 15.32
CA GLN A 43 0.21 -1.67 15.91
C GLN A 43 -0.25 -0.47 15.04
N VAL A 44 -0.12 -0.58 13.72
CA VAL A 44 -0.56 0.46 12.78
C VAL A 44 -2.08 0.55 12.76
N ASN A 45 -2.60 1.73 13.13
CA ASN A 45 -4.03 2.05 13.16
C ASN A 45 -4.50 2.87 11.94
N ARG A 46 -3.56 3.38 11.15
CA ARG A 46 -3.81 4.12 9.91
C ARG A 46 -3.04 3.49 8.76
N LEU A 47 -3.77 2.97 7.79
CA LEU A 47 -3.24 2.36 6.58
C LEU A 47 -3.38 3.33 5.39
N VAL A 48 -2.27 3.62 4.71
CA VAL A 48 -2.27 4.40 3.47
C VAL A 48 -1.88 3.48 2.33
N VAL A 49 -2.76 3.35 1.33
CA VAL A 49 -2.53 2.53 0.15
C VAL A 49 -2.11 3.45 -1.00
N LEU A 50 -0.84 3.31 -1.41
CA LEU A 50 -0.25 4.06 -2.52
C LEU A 50 0.01 3.13 -3.71
N PRO A 51 -0.66 3.33 -4.86
CA PRO A 51 -0.40 2.55 -6.06
C PRO A 51 1.00 2.81 -6.62
N LEU A 52 1.71 1.75 -7.03
CA LEU A 52 3.05 1.86 -7.64
C LEU A 52 3.03 2.42 -9.07
N TYR A 53 1.87 2.47 -9.72
CA TYR A 53 1.71 3.03 -11.05
C TYR A 53 0.76 4.23 -11.02
N PRO A 54 1.11 5.33 -11.70
CA PRO A 54 0.33 6.58 -11.66
C PRO A 54 -0.99 6.45 -12.42
N GLN A 55 -1.08 5.54 -13.39
CA GLN A 55 -2.31 5.33 -14.15
C GLN A 55 -3.28 4.50 -13.32
N TYR A 56 -4.31 5.18 -12.79
CA TYR A 56 -5.44 4.53 -12.16
C TYR A 56 -6.03 3.47 -13.10
N SER A 57 -6.00 2.21 -12.68
CA SER A 57 -6.78 1.17 -13.30
C SER A 57 -7.83 0.68 -12.31
N CYS A 58 -9.11 0.86 -12.67
CA CYS A 58 -10.25 0.44 -11.86
C CYS A 58 -10.15 -1.04 -11.46
N SER A 59 -9.65 -1.89 -12.36
CA SER A 59 -9.47 -3.33 -12.10
C SER A 59 -8.38 -3.63 -11.06
N THR A 60 -7.35 -2.79 -10.95
CA THR A 60 -6.29 -2.98 -9.95
C THR A 60 -6.71 -2.48 -8.56
N THR A 61 -7.54 -1.42 -8.50
CA THR A 61 -8.05 -0.86 -7.24
C THR A 61 -9.08 -1.79 -6.60
N ALA A 62 -10.00 -2.34 -7.40
CA ALA A 62 -11.01 -3.29 -6.92
C ALA A 62 -10.36 -4.53 -6.30
N ALA A 63 -9.36 -5.11 -6.98
CA ALA A 63 -8.65 -6.28 -6.47
C ALA A 63 -7.91 -6.04 -5.14
N VAL A 64 -7.35 -4.83 -4.94
CA VAL A 64 -6.75 -4.45 -3.66
C VAL A 64 -7.82 -4.30 -2.58
N TRP A 65 -8.95 -3.67 -2.90
CA TRP A 65 -10.08 -3.54 -1.97
C TRP A 65 -10.66 -4.89 -1.56
N ASP A 66 -10.84 -5.82 -2.50
CA ASP A 66 -11.32 -7.16 -2.22
C ASP A 66 -10.37 -7.91 -1.27
N ALA A 67 -9.05 -7.78 -1.48
CA ALA A 67 -8.05 -8.36 -0.61
C ALA A 67 -8.05 -7.74 0.80
N LEU A 68 -8.15 -6.40 0.90
CA LEU A 68 -8.27 -5.69 2.18
C LEU A 68 -9.54 -6.11 2.92
N ALA A 69 -10.68 -6.15 2.23
CA ALA A 69 -11.97 -6.55 2.81
C ALA A 69 -11.95 -7.99 3.31
N ALA A 70 -11.31 -8.92 2.59
CA ALA A 70 -11.13 -10.30 3.03
C ALA A 70 -10.33 -10.39 4.34
N GLU A 71 -9.27 -9.59 4.49
CA GLU A 71 -8.44 -9.55 5.69
C GLU A 71 -9.11 -8.81 6.86
N PHE A 72 -9.90 -7.77 6.58
CA PHE A 72 -10.70 -7.07 7.57
C PHE A 72 -11.86 -7.92 8.10
N ARG A 73 -12.45 -8.80 7.29
CA ARG A 73 -13.43 -9.77 7.80
C ARG A 73 -12.87 -10.68 8.90
N GLN A 74 -11.56 -10.92 8.90
CA GLN A 74 -10.90 -11.76 9.91
C GLN A 74 -10.43 -10.96 11.14
N THR A 75 -10.52 -9.63 11.10
CA THR A 75 -9.93 -8.74 12.12
C THR A 75 -11.00 -7.86 12.73
N ARG A 76 -11.10 -7.85 14.06
CA ARG A 76 -12.13 -7.07 14.76
C ARG A 76 -11.78 -5.58 14.86
N ASP A 77 -10.50 -5.25 14.73
CA ASP A 77 -9.98 -3.90 14.77
C ASP A 77 -9.72 -3.40 13.34
N LEU A 78 -10.48 -2.38 12.93
CA LEU A 78 -10.46 -1.84 11.57
C LEU A 78 -9.61 -0.58 11.56
N PRO A 79 -8.44 -0.57 10.88
CA PRO A 79 -7.65 0.64 10.75
C PRO A 79 -8.35 1.65 9.85
N GLN A 80 -8.03 2.93 10.02
CA GLN A 80 -8.40 3.94 9.03
C GLN A 80 -7.67 3.67 7.72
N VAL A 81 -8.40 3.43 6.63
CA VAL A 81 -7.81 3.18 5.32
C VAL A 81 -7.96 4.41 4.43
N VAL A 82 -6.84 4.92 3.93
CA VAL A 82 -6.78 5.99 2.93
C VAL A 82 -6.23 5.40 1.63
N PHE A 83 -7.00 5.47 0.55
CA PHE A 83 -6.56 5.01 -0.77
C PHE A 83 -6.21 6.22 -1.65
N ILE A 84 -4.96 6.32 -2.08
CA ILE A 84 -4.52 7.39 -2.99
C ILE A 84 -4.88 6.95 -4.41
N ARG A 85 -6.00 7.47 -4.93
CA ARG A 85 -6.59 7.04 -6.20
C ARG A 85 -5.75 7.46 -7.41
N ASP A 86 -5.22 8.67 -7.39
CA ASP A 86 -4.47 9.25 -8.48
C ASP A 86 -3.41 10.17 -7.90
N TYR A 87 -2.17 10.03 -8.38
CA TYR A 87 -1.08 10.96 -8.10
C TYR A 87 -0.39 11.41 -9.40
N ALA A 88 -0.96 11.04 -10.56
CA ALA A 88 -0.48 11.51 -11.86
C ALA A 88 -0.59 13.04 -11.96
N GLU A 89 -1.58 13.63 -11.27
CA GLU A 89 -1.78 15.08 -11.17
C GLU A 89 -1.19 15.70 -9.89
N HIS A 90 -0.16 15.10 -9.26
CA HIS A 90 0.56 15.80 -8.20
C HIS A 90 1.61 16.75 -8.81
N PRO A 91 1.46 18.09 -8.70
CA PRO A 91 2.31 19.08 -9.37
C PRO A 91 3.63 19.30 -8.60
N PHE A 92 4.44 18.25 -8.44
CA PHE A 92 5.80 18.34 -7.91
C PHE A 92 6.85 17.79 -8.89
N VAL A 93 6.57 17.93 -10.19
CA VAL A 93 7.54 17.79 -11.26
C VAL A 93 7.78 19.16 -11.90
N TYR A 94 8.41 20.06 -11.15
CA TYR A 94 9.16 21.22 -11.67
C TYR A 94 10.35 21.49 -10.76
#